data_AF-A0A6A5EIM2-F1
#
_entry.id   AF-A0A6A5EIM2-F1
#
_cell.length_a   1.000
_cell.length_b   1.000
_cell.length_c   1.000
_cell.angle_alpha   90.00
_cell.angle_beta   90.00
_cell.angle_gamma   90.00
#
_symmetry.space_group_name_H-M   'P 1'
#
loop_
_entity.id
_entity.type
_entity.pdbx_description
1 polymer ?
#
loop_
_entity_poly.entity_id
_entity_poly.type
_entity_poly.pdbx_seq_one_letter_code
_entity_poly.pdbx_strand_id
1 'polypeptide(L)'
;MNSIPSMDRHIQQTNDRLQCIKQHLQNPANFQTAATELLDWCGDPRAFQRPFEQSLMGCLTVVSRVAAQQGYDLDLGYRLLAVCAANRDKFTPKSAGKTRVFSTAVSGHLAMLACLSSKFLPAFLAAFHDTHPFLLDCLRS
;
A
#
# COMPACT_ATOMS: atom_id res chain seq x y z
N MET A 1 29.25 21.73 16.17
CA MET A 1 28.14 21.97 15.23
C MET A 1 27.22 20.76 15.21
N ASN A 2 26.11 20.77 15.97
CA ASN A 2 25.10 19.72 15.94
C ASN A 2 23.98 20.10 14.94
N SER A 3 24.13 19.71 13.69
CA SER A 3 23.10 19.93 12.64
C SER A 3 22.06 18.80 12.57
N ILE A 4 21.96 17.96 13.61
CA ILE A 4 21.12 16.74 13.63
C ILE A 4 19.63 16.96 14.07
N PRO A 5 19.18 18.04 14.75
CA PRO A 5 17.80 18.06 15.29
C PRO A 5 16.69 18.35 14.26
N SER A 6 17.00 18.88 13.07
CA SER A 6 15.98 19.32 12.12
C SER A 6 15.40 18.16 11.31
N MET A 7 16.24 17.20 10.90
CA MET A 7 15.80 16.04 10.11
C MET A 7 14.97 15.08 10.95
N ASP A 8 15.33 14.89 12.22
CA ASP A 8 14.60 14.05 13.18
C ASP A 8 13.19 14.61 13.46
N ARG A 9 13.05 15.95 13.58
CA ARG A 9 11.73 16.60 13.69
C ARG A 9 10.85 16.37 12.47
N HIS A 10 11.41 16.43 11.26
CA HIS A 10 10.64 16.16 10.04
C HIS A 10 10.19 14.69 9.97
N ILE A 11 11.04 13.76 10.39
CA ILE A 11 10.69 12.34 10.49
C ILE A 11 9.55 12.15 11.50
N GLN A 12 9.64 12.79 12.67
CA GLN A 12 8.62 12.69 13.70
C GLN A 12 7.28 13.28 13.23
N GLN A 13 7.26 14.49 12.67
CA GLN A 13 6.05 15.13 12.12
C GLN A 13 5.38 14.26 11.05
N THR A 14 6.17 13.65 10.18
CA THR A 14 5.66 12.74 9.15
C THR A 14 5.03 11.50 9.77
N ASN A 15 5.67 10.91 10.78
CA ASN A 15 5.12 9.77 11.52
C ASN A 15 3.83 10.12 12.27
N ASP A 16 3.75 11.29 12.91
CA ASP A 16 2.53 11.77 13.57
C ASP A 16 1.39 11.96 12.55
N ARG A 17 1.70 12.48 11.36
CA ARG A 17 0.73 12.57 10.26
C ARG A 17 0.27 11.19 9.80
N LEU A 18 1.16 10.21 9.65
CA LEU A 18 0.80 8.83 9.30
C LEU A 18 -0.06 8.16 10.37
N GLN A 19 0.22 8.40 11.66
CA GLN A 19 -0.62 7.93 12.76
C GLN A 19 -2.02 8.55 12.70
N CYS A 20 -2.11 9.84 12.39
CA CYS A 20 -3.37 10.53 12.19
C CYS A 20 -4.15 9.93 11.01
N ILE A 21 -3.51 9.73 9.85
CA ILE A 21 -4.11 9.06 8.68
C ILE A 21 -4.61 7.67 9.07
N LYS A 22 -3.82 6.89 9.81
CA LYS A 22 -4.23 5.56 10.30
C LYS A 22 -5.52 5.58 11.09
N GLN A 23 -5.72 6.56 11.97
CA GLN A 23 -6.97 6.71 12.73
C GLN A 23 -8.14 7.06 11.82
N HIS A 24 -7.94 7.98 10.86
CA HIS A 24 -8.96 8.36 9.90
C HIS A 24 -9.35 7.22 8.95
N LEU A 25 -8.41 6.32 8.63
CA LEU A 25 -8.68 5.11 7.86
C LEU A 25 -9.63 4.14 8.58
N GLN A 26 -9.80 4.24 9.90
CA GLN A 26 -10.76 3.43 10.65
C GLN A 26 -12.20 3.99 10.63
N ASN A 27 -12.41 5.15 10.01
CA ASN A 27 -13.72 5.77 9.89
C ASN A 27 -14.14 5.82 8.41
N PRO A 28 -15.28 5.22 8.02
CA PRO A 28 -15.70 5.19 6.62
C PRO A 28 -15.90 6.61 6.04
N ALA A 29 -16.34 7.57 6.84
CA ALA A 29 -16.56 8.96 6.39
C ALA A 29 -15.25 9.68 6.01
N ASN A 30 -14.12 9.31 6.62
CA ASN A 30 -12.82 9.93 6.40
C ASN A 30 -11.88 9.04 5.56
N PHE A 31 -12.26 7.79 5.32
CA PHE A 31 -11.42 6.81 4.65
C PHE A 31 -10.97 7.28 3.26
N GLN A 32 -11.87 7.85 2.47
CA GLN A 32 -11.56 8.23 1.09
C GLN A 32 -10.47 9.32 1.03
N THR A 33 -10.58 10.35 1.87
CA THR A 33 -9.57 11.41 1.98
C THR A 33 -8.25 10.85 2.51
N ALA A 34 -8.29 10.07 3.60
CA ALA A 34 -7.11 9.50 4.23
C ALA A 34 -6.36 8.51 3.33
N ALA A 35 -7.08 7.66 2.60
CA ALA A 35 -6.49 6.69 1.68
C ALA A 35 -5.92 7.38 0.43
N THR A 36 -6.56 8.44 -0.07
CA THR A 36 -6.02 9.24 -1.19
C THR A 36 -4.73 9.95 -0.80
N GLU A 37 -4.70 10.55 0.40
CA GLU A 37 -3.51 11.19 0.95
C GLU A 37 -2.36 10.20 1.14
N LEU A 38 -2.67 9.00 1.63
CA LEU A 38 -1.68 7.93 1.76
C LEU A 38 -1.21 7.40 0.40
N LEU A 39 -2.10 7.37 -0.61
CA LEU A 39 -1.77 6.93 -1.97
C LEU A 39 -0.82 7.91 -2.65
N ASP A 40 -1.08 9.21 -2.54
CA ASP A 40 -0.19 10.28 -3.02
C ASP A 40 1.18 10.16 -2.34
N TRP A 41 1.18 9.93 -1.02
CA TRP A 41 2.40 9.75 -0.25
C TRP A 41 3.21 8.52 -0.70
N CYS A 42 2.53 7.38 -0.94
CA CYS A 42 3.13 6.16 -1.49
C CYS A 42 3.55 6.30 -2.97
N GLY A 43 3.13 7.34 -3.67
CA GLY A 43 3.60 7.66 -5.01
C GLY A 43 5.06 8.14 -5.03
N ASP A 44 5.55 8.71 -3.93
CA ASP A 44 6.95 9.13 -3.80
C ASP A 44 7.82 7.95 -3.33
N PRO A 45 8.85 7.52 -4.09
CA PRO A 45 9.74 6.44 -3.68
C PRO A 45 10.48 6.71 -2.36
N ARG A 46 10.56 7.97 -1.92
CA ARG A 46 11.13 8.37 -0.62
C ARG A 46 10.23 8.06 0.56
N ALA A 47 8.96 7.72 0.36
CA ALA A 47 8.06 7.32 1.44
C ALA A 47 8.43 5.96 2.06
N PHE A 48 9.08 5.09 1.29
CA PHE A 48 9.47 3.73 1.69
C PHE A 48 10.79 3.67 2.48
N GLN A 49 11.04 4.66 3.35
CA GLN A 49 12.22 4.66 4.22
C GLN A 49 11.95 3.94 5.54
N ARG A 50 12.98 3.32 6.12
CA ARG A 50 12.90 2.60 7.41
C ARG A 50 12.22 3.38 8.55
N PRO A 51 12.44 4.70 8.74
CA PRO A 51 11.80 5.46 9.82
C PRO A 51 10.27 5.56 9.70
N PHE A 52 9.72 5.37 8.50
CA PHE A 52 8.28 5.47 8.22
C PHE A 52 7.62 4.11 8.03
N GLU A 53 8.41 3.07 7.77
CA GLU A 53 7.96 1.71 7.49
C GLU A 53 6.99 1.19 8.55
N GLN A 54 7.29 1.39 9.84
CA GLN A 54 6.43 0.91 10.92
C GLN A 54 5.03 1.55 10.89
N SER A 55 4.98 2.87 10.71
CA SER A 55 3.73 3.63 10.63
C SER A 55 2.95 3.28 9.36
N LEU A 56 3.64 3.17 8.22
CA LEU A 56 3.05 2.81 6.93
C LEU A 56 2.47 1.38 6.95
N MET A 57 3.21 0.41 7.48
CA MET A 57 2.70 -0.96 7.67
C MET A 57 1.49 -1.00 8.60
N GLY A 58 1.45 -0.13 9.62
CA GLY A 58 0.29 0.07 10.47
C GLY A 58 -0.94 0.54 9.69
N CYS A 59 -0.78 1.51 8.79
CA CYS A 59 -1.84 1.99 7.92
C CYS A 59 -2.34 0.91 6.96
N LEU A 60 -1.43 0.23 6.26
CA LEU A 60 -1.77 -0.83 5.29
C LEU A 60 -2.51 -2.00 5.95
N THR A 61 -2.13 -2.36 7.18
CA THR A 61 -2.84 -3.38 7.96
C THR A 61 -4.28 -2.98 8.23
N VAL A 62 -4.54 -1.72 8.59
CA VAL A 62 -5.90 -1.21 8.78
C VAL A 62 -6.68 -1.27 7.48
N VAL A 63 -6.11 -0.73 6.38
CA VAL A 63 -6.74 -0.73 5.05
C VAL A 63 -7.14 -2.14 4.62
N SER A 64 -6.25 -3.13 4.78
CA SER A 64 -6.56 -4.52 4.45
C SER A 64 -7.75 -5.11 5.22
N ARG A 65 -8.02 -4.59 6.42
CA ARG A 65 -9.12 -5.06 7.30
C ARG A 65 -10.41 -4.30 7.08
N VAL A 66 -10.34 -3.00 6.77
CA VAL A 66 -11.51 -2.13 6.65
C VAL A 66 -11.98 -1.96 5.21
N ALA A 67 -11.10 -2.09 4.21
CA ALA A 67 -11.47 -1.88 2.81
C ALA A 67 -12.58 -2.81 2.34
N ALA A 68 -12.63 -4.05 2.86
CA ALA A 68 -13.67 -5.04 2.57
C ALA A 68 -14.99 -4.83 3.35
N GLN A 69 -15.06 -3.82 4.23
CA GLN A 69 -16.25 -3.53 5.03
C GLN A 69 -17.21 -2.59 4.28
N GLN A 70 -18.50 -2.68 4.62
CA GLN A 70 -19.52 -1.81 4.04
C GLN A 70 -19.26 -0.34 4.40
N GLY A 71 -19.41 0.55 3.42
CA GLY A 71 -19.17 2.00 3.58
C GLY A 71 -17.73 2.45 3.33
N TYR A 72 -16.82 1.53 3.01
CA TYR A 72 -15.44 1.83 2.62
C TYR A 72 -15.25 1.74 1.11
N ASP A 73 -14.32 2.54 0.58
CA ASP A 73 -13.97 2.51 -0.84
C ASP A 73 -12.98 1.35 -1.12
N LEU A 74 -13.55 0.21 -1.51
CA LEU A 74 -12.81 -1.01 -1.78
C LEU A 74 -11.76 -0.82 -2.90
N ASP A 75 -12.09 -0.11 -3.98
CA ASP A 75 -11.17 0.11 -5.12
C ASP A 75 -9.97 0.95 -4.69
N LEU A 76 -10.22 2.02 -3.94
CA LEU A 76 -9.17 2.89 -3.42
C LEU A 76 -8.25 2.15 -2.44
N GLY A 77 -8.83 1.34 -1.55
CA GLY A 77 -8.08 0.50 -0.61
C GLY A 77 -7.17 -0.50 -1.34
N TYR A 78 -7.68 -1.19 -2.36
CA TYR A 78 -6.88 -2.13 -3.16
C TYR A 78 -5.80 -1.43 -3.99
N ARG A 79 -6.10 -0.26 -4.56
CA ARG A 79 -5.12 0.53 -5.31
C ARG A 79 -3.93 0.91 -4.44
N LEU A 80 -4.19 1.35 -3.21
CA LEU A 80 -3.17 1.65 -2.22
C LEU A 80 -2.30 0.41 -1.90
N LEU A 81 -2.94 -0.72 -1.59
CA LEU A 81 -2.23 -1.96 -1.31
C LEU A 81 -1.38 -2.42 -2.49
N ALA A 82 -1.87 -2.25 -3.73
CA ALA A 82 -1.13 -2.57 -4.96
C ALA A 82 0.12 -1.70 -5.14
N VAL A 83 0.02 -0.38 -4.95
CA VAL A 83 1.18 0.54 -5.04
C VAL A 83 2.24 0.19 -3.98
N CYS A 84 1.82 -0.13 -2.76
CA CYS A 84 2.74 -0.57 -1.71
C CYS A 84 3.36 -1.95 -1.99
N ALA A 85 2.61 -2.87 -2.61
CA ALA A 85 3.11 -4.19 -3.01
C ALA A 85 4.12 -4.11 -4.16
N ALA A 86 3.93 -3.17 -5.09
CA ALA A 86 4.87 -2.89 -6.18
C ALA A 86 6.20 -2.31 -5.68
N ASN A 87 6.19 -1.64 -4.52
CA ASN A 87 7.40 -1.09 -3.89
C ASN A 87 7.92 -1.97 -2.75
N ARG A 88 7.53 -3.25 -2.69
CA ARG A 88 7.86 -4.11 -1.55
C ARG A 88 9.35 -4.30 -1.31
N ASP A 89 10.16 -4.19 -2.36
CA ASP A 89 11.61 -4.40 -2.31
C ASP A 89 12.31 -3.29 -1.54
N LYS A 90 11.62 -2.16 -1.31
CA LYS A 90 12.09 -1.05 -0.47
C LYS A 90 11.81 -1.28 1.01
N PHE A 91 10.88 -2.18 1.36
CA PHE A 91 10.61 -2.54 2.74
C PHE A 91 11.62 -3.57 3.26
N THR A 92 11.81 -3.63 4.58
CA THR A 92 12.58 -4.73 5.17
C THR A 92 11.92 -6.09 4.85
N PRO A 93 12.70 -7.19 4.76
CA PRO A 93 12.16 -8.52 4.46
C PRO A 93 11.05 -8.97 5.42
N LYS A 94 11.07 -8.47 6.68
CA LYS A 94 10.01 -8.72 7.67
C LYS A 94 8.67 -8.07 7.29
N SER A 95 8.71 -6.87 6.73
CA SER A 95 7.53 -6.14 6.28
C SER A 95 7.08 -6.57 4.89
N ALA A 96 8.02 -6.87 3.99
CA ALA A 96 7.74 -7.41 2.65
C ALA A 96 6.94 -8.73 2.72
N GLY A 97 7.23 -9.59 3.71
CA GLY A 97 6.44 -10.80 3.95
C GLY A 97 4.97 -10.52 4.31
N LYS A 98 4.68 -9.45 5.05
CA LYS A 98 3.31 -9.01 5.35
C LYS A 98 2.64 -8.38 4.13
N THR A 99 3.38 -7.61 3.33
CA THR A 99 2.87 -7.01 2.10
C THR A 99 2.50 -8.07 1.06
N ARG A 100 3.19 -9.22 1.04
CA ARG A 100 2.84 -10.37 0.19
C ARG A 100 1.43 -10.92 0.50
N VAL A 101 1.02 -10.92 1.77
CA VAL A 101 -0.35 -11.34 2.18
C VAL A 101 -1.40 -10.36 1.68
N PHE A 102 -1.09 -9.05 1.64
CA PHE A 102 -2.00 -8.08 1.03
C PHE A 102 -2.09 -8.29 -0.48
N SER A 103 -0.96 -8.60 -1.13
CA SER A 103 -0.90 -8.83 -2.58
C SER A 103 -1.74 -10.03 -3.04
N THR A 104 -1.88 -11.11 -2.25
CA THR A 104 -2.72 -12.26 -2.63
C THR A 104 -4.21 -11.94 -2.58
N ALA A 105 -4.66 -11.17 -1.57
CA ALA A 105 -6.03 -10.68 -1.46
C ALA A 105 -6.36 -9.69 -2.60
N VAL A 106 -5.41 -8.82 -2.92
CA VAL A 106 -5.49 -7.87 -4.05
C VAL A 106 -5.51 -8.64 -5.38
N SER A 107 -4.67 -9.68 -5.55
CA SER A 107 -4.57 -10.48 -6.78
C SER A 107 -5.88 -11.15 -7.18
N GLY A 108 -6.66 -11.68 -6.23
CA GLY A 108 -7.95 -12.30 -6.56
C GLY A 108 -8.96 -11.31 -7.12
N HIS A 109 -9.03 -10.10 -6.54
CA HIS A 109 -9.97 -9.06 -6.96
C HIS A 109 -9.49 -8.32 -8.22
N LEU A 110 -8.18 -8.06 -8.34
CA LEU A 110 -7.58 -7.47 -9.53
C LEU A 110 -7.48 -8.43 -10.71
N ALA A 111 -7.37 -9.75 -10.52
CA ALA A 111 -7.53 -10.70 -11.64
C ALA A 111 -8.95 -10.60 -12.22
N MET A 112 -9.95 -10.42 -11.36
CA MET A 112 -11.33 -10.18 -11.78
C MET A 112 -11.49 -8.84 -12.53
N LEU A 113 -10.89 -7.76 -12.03
CA LEU A 113 -10.91 -6.44 -12.67
C LEU A 113 -10.04 -6.35 -13.92
N ALA A 114 -8.92 -7.06 -14.00
CA ALA A 114 -8.04 -7.13 -15.17
C ALA A 114 -8.71 -7.88 -16.32
N CYS A 115 -9.52 -8.90 -16.03
CA CYS A 115 -10.44 -9.48 -17.02
C CYS A 115 -11.48 -8.48 -17.52
N LEU A 116 -11.79 -7.41 -16.76
CA LEU A 116 -12.75 -6.37 -17.15
C LEU A 116 -12.11 -5.06 -17.69
N SER A 117 -10.83 -4.76 -17.45
CA SER A 117 -10.25 -3.44 -17.76
C SER A 117 -8.79 -3.48 -18.18
N SER A 118 -8.50 -3.06 -19.41
CA SER A 118 -7.15 -3.04 -20.03
C SER A 118 -6.18 -2.00 -19.45
N LYS A 119 -6.63 -1.13 -18.55
CA LYS A 119 -5.84 0.04 -18.10
C LYS A 119 -4.86 -0.26 -16.95
N PHE A 120 -5.05 -1.36 -16.22
CA PHE A 120 -4.27 -1.68 -15.01
C PHE A 120 -3.18 -2.75 -15.23
N LEU A 121 -3.08 -3.27 -16.46
CA LEU A 121 -2.27 -4.43 -16.80
C LEU A 121 -0.75 -4.26 -16.59
N PRO A 122 -0.08 -3.15 -16.98
CA PRO A 122 1.39 -3.13 -17.01
C PRO A 122 2.04 -3.05 -15.62
N ALA A 123 1.49 -2.27 -14.69
CA ALA A 123 2.02 -2.15 -13.33
C ALA A 123 1.73 -3.41 -12.49
N PHE A 124 0.57 -4.04 -12.71
CA PHE A 124 0.20 -5.28 -12.05
C PHE A 124 1.03 -6.45 -12.55
N LEU A 125 1.27 -6.59 -13.87
CA LEU A 125 2.09 -7.66 -14.43
C LEU A 125 3.51 -7.63 -13.87
N ALA A 126 4.10 -6.44 -13.70
CA ALA A 126 5.42 -6.28 -13.09
C ALA A 126 5.44 -6.72 -11.61
N ALA A 127 4.46 -6.32 -10.81
CA ALA A 127 4.37 -6.71 -9.40
C ALA A 127 4.01 -8.20 -9.21
N PHE A 128 3.23 -8.76 -10.14
CA PHE A 128 2.78 -10.14 -10.10
C PHE A 128 3.87 -11.12 -10.56
N HIS A 129 4.62 -10.77 -11.61
CA HIS A 129 5.76 -11.55 -12.10
C HIS A 129 6.81 -11.80 -11.00
N ASP A 130 7.07 -10.80 -10.15
CA ASP A 130 8.01 -10.94 -9.04
C ASP A 130 7.44 -11.77 -7.88
N THR A 131 6.11 -11.80 -7.70
CA THR A 131 5.47 -12.46 -6.53
C THR A 131 5.05 -13.92 -6.81
N HIS A 132 4.60 -14.20 -8.03
CA HIS A 132 4.04 -15.49 -8.43
C HIS A 132 4.41 -15.79 -9.89
N PRO A 133 5.65 -16.23 -10.19
CA PRO A 133 6.04 -16.63 -11.54
C PRO A 133 5.12 -17.73 -12.11
N PHE A 134 4.60 -18.62 -11.26
CA PHE A 134 3.76 -19.75 -11.65
C PHE A 134 2.32 -19.42 -12.07
N LEU A 135 1.75 -18.28 -11.68
CA LEU A 135 0.36 -17.95 -12.03
C LEU A 135 0.26 -17.24 -13.39
N LEU A 136 1.35 -16.68 -13.90
CA LEU A 136 1.36 -16.09 -15.25
C LEU A 136 1.17 -17.16 -16.34
N ASP A 137 1.67 -18.38 -16.12
CA ASP A 137 1.48 -19.50 -17.06
C ASP A 137 0.00 -19.91 -17.18
N CYS A 138 -0.81 -19.76 -16.12
CA CYS A 138 -2.25 -20.03 -16.19
C CYS A 138 -3.06 -18.95 -16.91
N LEU A 139 -2.58 -17.71 -17.02
CA LEU A 139 -3.28 -16.62 -17.70
C LEU A 139 -2.92 -16.53 -19.19
N ARG A 140 -1.84 -17.21 -19.61
CA ARG A 140 -1.30 -17.19 -20.98
C ARG A 140 -1.68 -18.41 -21.82
N SER A 141 -2.36 -19.38 -21.22
CA SER A 141 -3.01 -20.53 -21.89
C SER A 141 -4.51 -20.28 -22.01
#